data_AF-A0A0F9RML5-F1
#
_entry.id   AF-A0A0F9RML5-F1
#
_cell.length_a   1.000
_cell.length_b   1.000
_cell.length_c   1.000
_cell.angle_alpha   90.00
_cell.angle_beta   90.00
_cell.angle_gamma   90.00
#
_symmetry.space_group_name_H-M   'P 1'
#
loop_
_entity.id
_entity.type
_entity.pdbx_description
1 polymer ?
#
loop_
_entity_poly.entity_id
_entity_poly.type
_entity_poly.pdbx_seq_one_letter_code
_entity_poly.pdbx_strand_id
1 'polypeptide(L)'
;MKLVDNLKGIESYYLIISGNGTFPENVIFKNICKKFNGHDKAIFYVNTPIKKQTGLNALNSLSLFPRKFKINSIIFIVDGEHIKENAMIEIKTHLKSKGIEINEFDPLQGAFLIKCKSGPYDIILFCIILEPEVFIEEEVAKLIELRLDVKIDLSRKKEPAGRKSIKNQIKQVLRKKGKTIEELVSNTGKTKLEQTFPNICAVLKKIEEEQ
;
A
#
# COMPACT_ATOMS: atom_id res chain seq x y z
N MET A 1 -19.67 -14.56 10.95
CA MET A 1 -19.31 -13.23 10.41
C MET A 1 -18.04 -13.45 9.61
N LYS A 2 -18.12 -13.58 8.28
CA LYS A 2 -17.05 -14.18 7.43
C LYS A 2 -15.62 -13.64 7.67
N LEU A 3 -15.51 -12.40 8.12
CA LEU A 3 -14.25 -11.73 8.49
C LEU A 3 -13.56 -12.35 9.71
N VAL A 4 -14.31 -12.56 10.80
CA VAL A 4 -13.79 -13.11 12.06
C VAL A 4 -13.48 -14.60 11.90
N ASP A 5 -14.27 -15.29 11.06
CA ASP A 5 -14.09 -16.71 10.79
C ASP A 5 -12.82 -16.99 9.97
N ASN A 6 -12.44 -16.07 9.06
CA ASN A 6 -11.21 -16.14 8.26
C ASN A 6 -9.92 -15.76 9.03
N LEU A 7 -10.04 -15.23 10.25
CA LEU A 7 -8.90 -14.77 11.07
C LEU A 7 -8.53 -15.79 12.18
N LYS A 8 -9.27 -16.90 12.31
CA LYS A 8 -8.97 -17.94 13.30
C LYS A 8 -7.66 -18.66 12.94
N GLY A 9 -6.71 -18.68 13.88
CA GLY A 9 -5.41 -19.37 13.75
C GLY A 9 -4.26 -18.51 13.22
N ILE A 10 -4.46 -17.19 13.12
CA ILE A 10 -3.48 -16.26 12.54
C ILE A 10 -2.94 -15.37 13.65
N GLU A 11 -1.62 -15.44 13.88
CA GLU A 11 -0.94 -14.81 15.02
C GLU A 11 -0.83 -13.28 14.91
N SER A 12 -0.94 -12.72 13.70
CA SER A 12 -0.97 -11.28 13.45
C SER A 12 -1.86 -11.02 12.24
N TYR A 13 -2.48 -9.86 12.11
CA TYR A 13 -3.17 -9.49 10.87
C TYR A 13 -3.17 -7.97 10.63
N TYR A 14 -2.78 -7.58 9.42
CA TYR A 14 -2.76 -6.22 8.93
C TYR A 14 -3.92 -6.01 7.96
N LEU A 15 -4.70 -4.97 8.22
CA LEU A 15 -5.72 -4.49 7.29
C LEU A 15 -5.09 -3.52 6.30
N ILE A 16 -5.25 -3.77 5.00
CA ILE A 16 -4.86 -2.79 3.97
C ILE A 16 -6.03 -1.85 3.65
N ILE A 17 -5.76 -0.55 3.68
CA ILE A 17 -6.65 0.52 3.24
C ILE A 17 -5.97 1.25 2.08
N SER A 18 -6.58 1.23 0.89
CA SER A 18 -6.13 2.07 -0.22
C SER A 18 -6.89 3.40 -0.20
N GLY A 19 -6.14 4.50 -0.17
CA GLY A 19 -6.62 5.85 -0.45
C GLY A 19 -6.73 6.12 -1.95
N ASN A 20 -6.28 5.20 -2.79
CA ASN A 20 -6.34 5.35 -4.23
C ASN A 20 -7.55 4.59 -4.79
N GLY A 21 -8.03 5.00 -5.95
CA GLY A 21 -9.21 4.42 -6.59
C GLY A 21 -9.08 2.92 -6.89
N THR A 22 -8.98 2.54 -8.16
CA THR A 22 -8.83 1.13 -8.55
C THR A 22 -7.68 0.95 -9.52
N PHE A 23 -6.89 -0.10 -9.25
CA PHE A 23 -5.89 -0.81 -10.09
C PHE A 23 -4.45 -0.26 -10.05
N PRO A 24 -3.37 -1.08 -9.99
CA PRO A 24 -3.19 -2.51 -9.67
C PRO A 24 -2.61 -2.78 -8.27
N GLU A 25 -2.59 -1.79 -7.38
CA GLU A 25 -2.00 -1.85 -6.03
C GLU A 25 -2.30 -3.15 -5.29
N ASN A 26 -3.56 -3.58 -5.28
CA ASN A 26 -3.97 -4.81 -4.58
C ASN A 26 -3.25 -6.06 -5.09
N VAL A 27 -3.05 -6.19 -6.41
CA VAL A 27 -2.38 -7.35 -7.01
C VAL A 27 -0.89 -7.32 -6.69
N ILE A 28 -0.27 -6.14 -6.79
CA ILE A 28 1.14 -5.94 -6.49
C ILE A 28 1.38 -6.21 -5.00
N PHE A 29 0.65 -5.52 -4.13
CA PHE A 29 0.80 -5.62 -2.69
C PHE A 29 0.57 -7.05 -2.22
N LYS A 30 -0.50 -7.73 -2.66
CA LYS A 30 -0.75 -9.15 -2.33
C LYS A 30 0.43 -10.06 -2.69
N ASN A 31 1.05 -9.85 -3.85
CA ASN A 31 2.15 -10.72 -4.31
C ASN A 31 3.50 -10.36 -3.69
N ILE A 32 3.78 -9.08 -3.44
CA ILE A 32 4.97 -8.68 -2.67
C ILE A 32 4.84 -9.21 -1.24
N CYS A 33 3.68 -9.06 -0.59
CA CYS A 33 3.43 -9.58 0.75
C CYS A 33 3.78 -11.05 0.86
N LYS A 34 3.32 -11.92 -0.05
CA LYS A 34 3.66 -13.35 -0.05
C LYS A 34 5.16 -13.65 -0.04
N LYS A 35 6.01 -12.78 -0.61
CA LYS A 35 7.47 -12.96 -0.63
C LYS A 35 8.18 -12.49 0.63
N PHE A 36 7.62 -11.49 1.30
CA PHE A 36 8.10 -10.94 2.58
C PHE A 36 7.32 -11.54 3.76
N ASN A 37 6.63 -12.65 3.53
CA ASN A 37 5.77 -13.26 4.52
C ASN A 37 6.00 -14.75 4.48
N GLY A 38 7.20 -15.13 4.94
CA GLY A 38 7.81 -16.45 4.77
C GLY A 38 6.94 -17.65 5.12
N HIS A 39 5.77 -17.50 5.76
CA HIS A 39 4.85 -18.58 6.08
C HIS A 39 3.37 -18.15 6.25
N ASP A 40 2.75 -17.47 5.27
CA ASP A 40 1.27 -17.25 5.20
C ASP A 40 0.61 -16.54 6.40
N LYS A 41 1.38 -15.83 7.24
CA LYS A 41 0.85 -15.15 8.43
C LYS A 41 0.65 -13.67 8.14
N ALA A 42 -0.58 -13.17 8.24
CA ALA A 42 -0.85 -11.79 8.66
C ALA A 42 -1.20 -10.65 7.69
N ILE A 43 -1.35 -10.78 6.37
CA ILE A 43 -1.82 -9.62 5.59
C ILE A 43 -3.20 -9.88 4.99
N PHE A 44 -4.22 -9.33 5.66
CA PHE A 44 -5.62 -9.51 5.30
C PHE A 44 -6.14 -8.32 4.52
N TYR A 45 -6.41 -8.56 3.23
CA TYR A 45 -7.22 -7.65 2.44
C TYR A 45 -8.68 -7.76 2.89
N VAL A 46 -9.15 -6.80 3.68
CA VAL A 46 -10.55 -6.78 4.07
C VAL A 46 -11.32 -5.88 3.10
N ASN A 47 -12.12 -6.51 2.24
CA ASN A 47 -13.10 -5.79 1.44
C ASN A 47 -14.31 -5.44 2.32
N THR A 48 -14.18 -4.41 3.17
CA THR A 48 -15.33 -3.95 3.97
C THR A 48 -16.26 -3.06 3.14
N PRO A 49 -17.58 -3.13 3.35
CA PRO A 49 -18.56 -2.20 2.77
C PRO A 49 -18.50 -0.83 3.49
N ILE A 50 -17.31 -0.32 3.73
CA ILE A 50 -17.09 1.05 4.15
C ILE A 50 -17.14 1.89 2.88
N LYS A 51 -17.90 2.99 2.92
CA LYS A 51 -18.01 3.92 1.80
C LYS A 51 -16.60 4.27 1.32
N LYS A 52 -16.28 3.95 0.07
CA LYS A 52 -14.95 4.18 -0.50
C LYS A 52 -14.63 5.69 -0.44
N GLN A 53 -13.54 6.03 0.23
CA GLN A 53 -13.01 7.39 0.29
C GLN A 53 -11.61 7.38 -0.32
N THR A 54 -11.17 8.53 -0.80
CA THR A 54 -9.87 8.68 -1.47
C THR A 54 -8.94 9.62 -0.69
N GLY A 55 -7.64 9.50 -0.94
CA GLY A 55 -6.60 10.23 -0.20
C GLY A 55 -6.65 9.94 1.30
N LEU A 56 -6.29 10.95 2.10
CA LEU A 56 -6.29 10.84 3.57
C LEU A 56 -7.68 10.53 4.15
N ASN A 57 -8.76 10.88 3.44
CA ASN A 57 -10.11 10.58 3.92
C ASN A 57 -10.37 9.08 4.09
N ALA A 58 -9.63 8.19 3.43
CA ALA A 58 -9.72 6.76 3.69
C ALA A 58 -9.42 6.39 5.16
N LEU A 59 -8.60 7.20 5.85
CA LEU A 59 -8.31 7.08 7.29
C LEU A 59 -9.45 7.54 8.20
N ASN A 60 -10.54 8.13 7.67
CA ASN A 60 -11.71 8.49 8.47
C ASN A 60 -12.35 7.27 9.17
N SER A 61 -12.13 6.08 8.62
CA SER A 61 -12.62 4.81 9.16
C SER A 61 -11.68 4.17 10.19
N LEU A 62 -10.52 4.77 10.49
CA LEU A 62 -9.46 4.16 11.29
C LEU A 62 -9.94 3.70 12.68
N SER A 63 -10.80 4.50 13.33
CA SER A 63 -11.37 4.19 14.65
C SER A 63 -12.40 3.05 14.65
N LEU A 64 -12.96 2.69 13.48
CA LEU A 64 -13.96 1.64 13.36
C LEU A 64 -13.34 0.24 13.40
N PHE A 65 -12.11 0.09 12.92
CA PHE A 65 -11.43 -1.20 12.81
C PHE A 65 -11.15 -1.88 14.15
N PRO A 66 -10.51 -1.22 15.13
CA PRO A 66 -10.30 -1.83 16.43
C PRO A 66 -11.64 -2.09 17.15
N ARG A 67 -12.58 -1.14 17.07
CA ARG A 67 -13.88 -1.22 17.78
C ARG A 67 -14.80 -2.32 17.26
N LYS A 68 -14.93 -2.48 15.93
CA LYS A 68 -15.90 -3.42 15.31
C LYS A 68 -15.28 -4.73 14.88
N PHE A 69 -14.02 -4.70 14.44
CA PHE A 69 -13.37 -5.84 13.80
C PHE A 69 -12.21 -6.39 14.64
N LYS A 70 -11.86 -5.74 15.76
CA LYS A 70 -10.72 -6.07 16.63
C LYS A 70 -9.39 -6.05 15.88
N ILE A 71 -9.30 -5.23 14.81
CA ILE A 71 -8.07 -5.06 14.02
C ILE A 71 -7.38 -3.77 14.43
N ASN A 72 -6.16 -3.90 14.93
CA ASN A 72 -5.36 -2.79 15.44
C ASN A 72 -4.15 -2.46 14.55
N SER A 73 -3.77 -3.38 13.65
CA SER A 73 -2.63 -3.21 12.75
C SER A 73 -3.12 -2.93 11.33
N ILE A 74 -2.70 -1.80 10.77
CA ILE A 74 -3.29 -1.24 9.54
C ILE A 74 -2.17 -0.75 8.63
N ILE A 75 -2.28 -1.05 7.34
CA ILE A 75 -1.41 -0.52 6.28
C ILE A 75 -2.28 0.36 5.38
N PHE A 76 -2.00 1.65 5.40
CA PHE A 76 -2.60 2.64 4.52
C PHE A 76 -1.68 2.91 3.34
N ILE A 77 -2.22 2.92 2.12
CA ILE A 77 -1.48 3.20 0.89
C ILE A 77 -2.16 4.36 0.19
N VAL A 78 -1.38 5.36 -0.24
CA VAL A 78 -1.90 6.52 -0.94
C VAL A 78 -0.91 7.04 -1.97
N ASP A 79 -1.42 7.51 -3.11
CA ASP A 79 -0.67 8.22 -4.12
C ASP A 79 -0.29 9.60 -3.60
N GLY A 80 0.94 10.01 -3.90
CA GLY A 80 1.48 11.29 -3.47
C GLY A 80 0.71 12.48 -4.03
N GLU A 81 -0.11 12.31 -5.08
CA GLU A 81 -1.02 13.36 -5.56
C GLU A 81 -2.08 13.77 -4.55
N HIS A 82 -2.36 12.92 -3.56
CA HIS A 82 -3.26 13.22 -2.46
C HIS A 82 -2.58 13.96 -1.31
N ILE A 83 -1.28 14.21 -1.42
CA ILE A 83 -0.46 14.97 -0.47
C ILE A 83 0.01 16.24 -1.18
N LYS A 84 -0.35 17.41 -0.65
CA LYS A 84 -0.07 18.71 -1.30
C LYS A 84 1.24 19.34 -0.85
N GLU A 85 1.60 19.10 0.40
CA GLU A 85 2.69 19.72 1.11
C GLU A 85 3.55 18.62 1.76
N ASN A 86 3.89 18.79 3.03
CA ASN A 86 4.65 17.81 3.78
C ASN A 86 3.72 16.69 4.28
N ALA A 87 3.95 15.48 3.76
CA ALA A 87 3.20 14.29 4.13
C ALA A 87 3.07 14.06 5.65
N MET A 88 4.16 14.26 6.41
CA MET A 88 4.12 14.08 7.86
C MET A 88 3.15 15.06 8.51
N ILE A 89 3.20 16.34 8.09
CA ILE A 89 2.32 17.38 8.64
C ILE A 89 0.86 17.09 8.29
N GLU A 90 0.58 16.75 7.04
CA GLU A 90 -0.78 16.47 6.58
C GLU A 90 -1.38 15.24 7.27
N ILE A 91 -0.63 14.14 7.37
CA ILE A 91 -1.09 12.92 8.06
C ILE A 91 -1.33 13.20 9.55
N LYS A 92 -0.39 13.87 10.23
CA LYS A 92 -0.55 14.22 11.66
C LYS A 92 -1.78 15.09 11.87
N THR A 93 -1.96 16.11 11.04
CA THR A 93 -3.10 17.03 11.13
C THR A 93 -4.41 16.30 10.87
N HIS A 94 -4.45 15.43 9.85
CA HIS A 94 -5.63 14.64 9.53
C HIS A 94 -6.02 13.72 10.69
N LEU A 95 -5.09 12.92 11.23
CA LEU A 95 -5.35 12.02 12.34
C LEU A 95 -5.84 12.78 13.59
N LYS A 96 -5.17 13.87 13.97
CA LYS A 96 -5.59 14.71 15.11
C LYS A 96 -6.99 15.28 14.91
N SER A 97 -7.34 15.72 13.71
CA SER A 97 -8.69 16.22 13.39
C SER A 97 -9.80 15.17 13.59
N LYS A 98 -9.44 13.89 13.66
CA LYS A 98 -10.35 12.75 13.92
C LYS A 98 -10.34 12.29 15.37
N GLY A 99 -9.68 13.04 16.26
CA GLY A 99 -9.53 12.67 17.67
C GLY A 99 -8.62 11.47 17.87
N ILE A 100 -7.65 11.27 16.97
CA ILE A 100 -6.65 10.20 17.07
C ILE A 100 -5.39 10.81 17.67
N GLU A 101 -5.00 10.27 18.82
CA GLU A 101 -3.77 10.64 19.53
C GLU A 101 -2.58 9.93 18.88
N ILE A 102 -1.47 10.64 18.68
CA ILE A 102 -0.27 10.08 18.05
C ILE A 102 0.79 9.98 19.12
N ASN A 103 1.22 8.75 19.42
CA ASN A 103 2.20 8.46 20.45
C ASN A 103 3.62 8.46 19.85
N GLU A 104 3.79 7.79 18.71
CA GLU A 104 5.06 7.70 17.98
C GLU A 104 4.81 7.92 16.48
N PHE A 105 5.80 8.50 15.81
CA PHE A 105 5.75 8.77 14.37
C PHE A 105 7.16 8.64 13.80
N ASP A 106 7.45 7.46 13.25
CA ASP A 106 8.78 7.08 12.79
C ASP A 106 8.82 7.09 11.25
N PRO A 107 9.78 7.80 10.64
CA PRO A 107 9.97 7.75 9.20
C PRO A 107 10.54 6.39 8.76
N LEU A 108 10.01 5.88 7.66
CA LEU A 108 10.52 4.76 6.88
C LEU A 108 10.87 5.26 5.46
N GLN A 109 11.50 4.42 4.65
CA GLN A 109 11.79 4.76 3.25
C GLN A 109 10.47 4.98 2.48
N GLY A 110 10.12 6.23 2.19
CA GLY A 110 8.86 6.62 1.51
C GLY A 110 7.58 6.16 2.22
N ALA A 111 7.65 5.94 3.53
CA ALA A 111 6.53 5.52 4.35
C ALA A 111 6.69 6.03 5.80
N PHE A 112 5.68 5.80 6.64
CA PHE A 112 5.72 6.13 8.06
C PHE A 112 5.17 4.97 8.90
N LEU A 113 5.78 4.71 10.05
CA LEU A 113 5.19 3.91 11.13
C LEU A 113 4.62 4.88 12.17
N ILE A 114 3.34 4.72 12.48
CA ILE A 114 2.62 5.60 13.39
C ILE A 114 1.96 4.73 14.46
N LYS A 115 2.40 4.87 15.71
CA LYS A 115 1.68 4.31 16.86
C LYS A 115 0.73 5.36 17.38
N CYS A 116 -0.56 5.06 17.33
CA CYS A 116 -1.61 6.01 17.64
C CYS A 116 -2.73 5.36 18.45
N LYS A 117 -3.60 6.18 19.00
CA LYS A 117 -4.70 5.73 19.87
C LYS A 117 -6.01 6.37 19.47
N SER A 118 -7.07 5.57 19.45
CA SER A 118 -8.44 6.03 19.26
C SER A 118 -9.30 5.57 20.43
N GLY A 119 -9.57 6.48 21.37
CA GLY A 119 -10.25 6.13 22.63
C GLY A 119 -9.40 5.14 23.43
N PRO A 120 -9.94 3.95 23.80
CA PRO A 120 -9.17 2.95 24.55
C PRO A 120 -8.30 2.03 23.67
N TYR A 121 -8.30 2.20 22.35
CA TYR A 121 -7.66 1.27 21.42
C TYR A 121 -6.34 1.80 20.88
N ASP A 122 -5.26 1.06 21.10
CA ASP A 122 -3.98 1.28 20.45
C ASP A 122 -3.99 0.74 19.02
N ILE A 123 -3.40 1.48 18.09
CA ILE A 123 -3.40 1.24 16.65
C ILE A 123 -1.97 1.40 16.13
N ILE A 124 -1.50 0.40 15.39
CA ILE A 124 -0.27 0.47 14.60
C ILE A 124 -0.67 0.77 13.16
N LEU A 125 -0.27 1.94 12.67
CA LEU A 125 -0.57 2.40 11.32
C LEU A 125 0.71 2.57 10.53
N PHE A 126 0.87 1.77 9.47
CA PHE A 126 1.86 1.98 8.43
C PHE A 126 1.25 2.84 7.32
N CYS A 127 1.81 4.00 7.03
CA CYS A 127 1.39 4.87 5.94
C CYS A 127 2.41 4.80 4.80
N ILE A 128 2.07 4.11 3.71
CA ILE A 128 2.87 4.06 2.48
C ILE A 128 2.42 5.21 1.58
N ILE A 129 3.38 6.03 1.19
CA ILE A 129 3.16 7.10 0.23
C ILE A 129 3.86 6.71 -1.05
N LEU A 130 3.09 6.43 -2.09
CA LEU A 130 3.63 6.30 -3.43
C LEU A 130 4.04 7.72 -3.84
N GLU A 131 5.32 7.95 -4.18
CA GLU A 131 5.89 9.30 -4.17
C GLU A 131 5.08 10.31 -5.03
N PRO A 132 5.16 11.62 -4.75
CA PRO A 132 4.46 12.66 -5.53
C PRO A 132 4.74 12.60 -7.05
N GLU A 133 5.89 12.05 -7.43
CA GLU A 133 6.29 11.85 -8.83
C GLU A 133 6.07 10.43 -9.36
N VAL A 134 5.69 9.48 -8.49
CA VAL A 134 5.67 8.05 -8.72
C VAL A 134 4.30 7.51 -8.34
N PHE A 135 3.47 7.32 -9.36
CA PHE A 135 2.23 6.57 -9.26
C PHE A 135 2.55 5.11 -9.55
N ILE A 136 1.84 4.15 -8.94
CA ILE A 136 2.19 2.71 -8.93
C ILE A 136 2.58 2.11 -10.29
N GLU A 137 2.06 2.67 -11.39
CA GLU A 137 2.43 2.27 -12.75
C GLU A 137 3.88 2.60 -13.15
N GLU A 138 4.52 3.60 -12.56
CA GLU A 138 5.94 3.87 -12.76
C GLU A 138 6.80 2.75 -12.18
N GLU A 139 6.50 2.25 -10.99
CA GLU A 139 7.18 1.07 -10.44
C GLU A 139 6.90 -0.17 -11.28
N VAL A 140 5.67 -0.33 -11.79
CA VAL A 140 5.36 -1.43 -12.72
C VAL A 140 6.14 -1.29 -14.03
N ALA A 141 6.32 -0.07 -14.56
CA ALA A 141 7.14 0.18 -15.73
C ALA A 141 8.61 -0.20 -15.49
N LYS A 142 9.17 0.18 -14.33
CA LYS A 142 10.52 -0.25 -13.90
C LYS A 142 10.63 -1.77 -13.79
N LEU A 143 9.61 -2.44 -13.24
CA LEU A 143 9.56 -3.90 -13.17
C LEU A 143 9.58 -4.55 -14.57
N ILE A 144 8.81 -3.98 -15.49
CA ILE A 144 8.73 -4.45 -16.88
C ILE A 144 10.08 -4.28 -17.58
N GLU A 145 10.74 -3.13 -17.42
CA GLU A 145 12.09 -2.91 -17.94
C GLU A 145 13.07 -3.95 -17.39
N LEU A 146 13.08 -4.16 -16.07
CA LEU A 146 13.98 -5.12 -15.39
C LEU A 146 13.73 -6.60 -15.75
N ARG A 147 12.49 -6.98 -16.11
CA ARG A 147 12.13 -8.40 -16.32
C ARG A 147 11.91 -8.77 -17.77
N LEU A 148 11.44 -7.84 -18.58
CA LEU A 148 11.04 -8.06 -19.97
C LEU A 148 11.93 -7.32 -20.97
N ASP A 149 12.86 -6.48 -20.49
CA ASP A 149 13.74 -5.63 -21.30
C ASP A 149 12.94 -4.74 -22.26
N VAL A 150 11.84 -4.19 -21.76
CA VAL A 150 10.96 -3.27 -22.49
C VAL A 150 10.83 -1.98 -21.70
N LYS A 151 11.24 -0.87 -22.32
CA LYS A 151 11.09 0.45 -21.74
C LYS A 151 9.70 1.02 -22.01
N ILE A 152 9.03 1.49 -20.97
CA ILE A 152 7.75 2.22 -21.07
C ILE A 152 8.06 3.72 -21.13
N ASP A 153 7.37 4.45 -21.99
CA ASP A 153 7.55 5.90 -22.07
C ASP A 153 6.82 6.61 -20.92
N LEU A 154 7.60 7.19 -20.00
CA LEU A 154 7.14 7.92 -18.83
C LEU A 154 7.18 9.45 -19.01
N SER A 155 7.51 9.95 -20.21
CA SER A 155 7.70 11.39 -20.48
C SER A 155 6.50 12.25 -20.08
N ARG A 156 5.28 11.69 -20.20
CA ARG A 156 4.01 12.39 -19.91
C ARG A 156 3.42 12.03 -18.55
N LYS A 157 4.20 11.49 -17.60
CA LYS A 157 3.68 11.00 -16.30
C LYS A 157 2.97 12.05 -15.44
N LYS A 158 3.28 13.34 -15.64
CA LYS A 158 2.66 14.46 -14.92
C LYS A 158 1.27 14.85 -15.48
N GLU A 159 0.89 14.36 -16.66
CA GLU A 159 -0.37 14.69 -17.32
C GLU A 159 -1.41 13.56 -17.13
N PRO A 160 -2.70 13.86 -16.86
CA PRO A 160 -3.75 12.83 -16.77
C PRO A 160 -3.85 11.95 -18.02
N ALA A 161 -3.74 12.56 -19.21
CA ALA A 161 -3.73 11.84 -20.48
C ALA A 161 -2.48 10.95 -20.63
N GLY A 162 -1.32 11.42 -20.15
CA GLY A 162 -0.08 10.66 -20.13
C GLY A 162 -0.14 9.45 -19.20
N ARG A 163 -0.70 9.58 -18.00
CA ARG A 163 -0.93 8.44 -17.10
C ARG A 163 -1.83 7.36 -17.71
N LYS A 164 -2.89 7.77 -18.41
CA LYS A 164 -3.73 6.84 -19.18
C LYS A 164 -2.95 6.14 -20.29
N SER A 165 -2.09 6.87 -21.00
CA SER A 165 -1.18 6.30 -22.00
C SER A 165 -0.24 5.26 -21.39
N ILE A 166 0.39 5.57 -20.26
CA ILE A 166 1.30 4.66 -19.54
C ILE A 166 0.57 3.38 -19.12
N LYS A 167 -0.61 3.49 -18.51
CA LYS A 167 -1.47 2.33 -18.18
C LYS A 167 -1.77 1.47 -19.41
N ASN A 168 -2.02 2.09 -20.56
CA ASN A 168 -2.28 1.36 -21.81
C ASN A 168 -1.02 0.69 -22.36
N GLN A 169 0.14 1.35 -22.34
CA GLN A 169 1.41 0.77 -22.75
C GLN A 169 1.76 -0.46 -21.90
N ILE A 170 1.63 -0.36 -20.58
CA ILE A 170 1.82 -1.48 -19.64
C ILE A 170 0.93 -2.67 -20.04
N LYS A 171 -0.39 -2.43 -20.23
CA LYS A 171 -1.33 -3.48 -20.64
C LYS A 171 -0.96 -4.11 -21.98
N GLN A 172 -0.54 -3.31 -22.95
CA GLN A 172 -0.14 -3.81 -24.27
C GLN A 172 1.11 -4.68 -24.19
N VAL A 173 2.14 -4.25 -23.44
CA VAL A 173 3.39 -5.02 -23.27
C VAL A 173 3.11 -6.34 -22.58
N LEU A 174 2.35 -6.33 -21.49
CA LEU A 174 1.94 -7.53 -20.76
C LEU A 174 1.17 -8.50 -21.67
N ARG A 175 0.19 -8.00 -22.43
CA ARG A 175 -0.57 -8.81 -23.39
C ARG A 175 0.32 -9.40 -24.49
N LYS A 176 1.24 -8.62 -25.07
CA LYS A 176 2.15 -9.07 -26.13
C LYS A 176 3.12 -10.16 -25.63
N LYS A 177 3.52 -10.09 -24.36
CA LYS A 177 4.43 -11.05 -23.73
C LYS A 177 3.68 -12.23 -23.08
N GLY A 178 2.35 -12.23 -23.08
CA GLY A 178 1.54 -13.25 -22.42
C GLY A 178 1.79 -13.34 -20.92
N LYS A 179 2.06 -12.20 -20.26
CA LYS A 179 2.37 -12.12 -18.83
C LYS A 179 1.37 -11.28 -18.08
N THR A 180 1.19 -11.58 -16.80
CA THR A 180 0.41 -10.75 -15.87
C THR A 180 1.32 -9.99 -14.90
N ILE A 181 0.81 -8.92 -14.28
CA ILE A 181 1.54 -8.21 -13.21
C ILE A 181 1.85 -9.16 -12.05
N GLU A 182 0.89 -10.00 -11.69
CA GLU A 182 1.03 -11.02 -10.65
C GLU A 182 2.20 -11.98 -10.94
N GLU A 183 2.30 -12.47 -12.18
CA GLU A 183 3.41 -13.32 -12.60
C GLU A 183 4.75 -12.59 -12.57
N LEU A 184 4.79 -11.32 -12.99
CA LEU A 184 6.02 -10.53 -12.94
C LEU A 184 6.51 -10.35 -11.50
N VAL A 185 5.62 -9.96 -10.58
CA VAL A 185 5.97 -9.77 -9.17
C VAL A 185 6.39 -11.10 -8.55
N SER A 186 5.62 -12.17 -8.75
CA SER A 186 5.88 -13.50 -8.17
C SER A 186 7.20 -14.11 -8.64
N ASN A 187 7.59 -13.88 -9.90
CA ASN A 187 8.82 -14.41 -10.48
C ASN A 187 10.02 -13.46 -10.33
N THR A 188 9.89 -12.39 -9.55
CA THR A 188 10.99 -11.45 -9.28
C THR A 188 11.59 -11.70 -7.89
N GLY A 189 12.92 -11.68 -7.78
CA GLY A 189 13.63 -11.90 -6.51
C GLY A 189 13.45 -10.72 -5.54
N LYS A 190 13.58 -10.98 -4.22
CA LYS A 190 13.37 -10.00 -3.13
C LYS A 190 14.16 -8.70 -3.39
N THR A 191 15.45 -8.80 -3.69
CA THR A 191 16.34 -7.65 -3.98
C THR A 191 15.83 -6.76 -5.11
N LYS A 192 15.34 -7.35 -6.21
CA LYS A 192 14.82 -6.56 -7.35
C LYS A 192 13.47 -5.90 -7.01
N LEU A 193 12.63 -6.57 -6.20
CA LEU A 193 11.39 -5.98 -5.72
C LEU A 193 11.66 -4.82 -4.76
N GLU A 194 12.69 -4.90 -3.92
CA GLU A 194 13.10 -3.80 -3.05
C GLU A 194 13.56 -2.57 -3.83
N GLN A 195 14.29 -2.78 -4.93
CA GLN A 195 14.67 -1.70 -5.84
C GLN A 195 13.47 -1.08 -6.57
N THR A 196 12.45 -1.89 -6.85
CA THR A 196 11.29 -1.46 -7.66
C THR A 196 10.20 -0.81 -6.80
N PHE A 197 9.93 -1.36 -5.62
CA PHE A 197 8.88 -0.96 -4.69
C PHE A 197 9.46 -0.68 -3.29
N PRO A 198 10.39 0.28 -3.16
CA PRO A 198 11.11 0.51 -1.90
C PRO A 198 10.17 0.77 -0.73
N ASN A 199 9.12 1.57 -0.93
CA ASN A 199 8.22 2.01 0.13
C ASN A 199 7.37 0.87 0.69
N ILE A 200 6.88 0.00 -0.19
CA ILE A 200 6.15 -1.22 0.19
C ILE A 200 7.09 -2.19 0.91
N CYS A 201 8.29 -2.41 0.36
CA CYS A 201 9.24 -3.36 0.94
C CYS A 201 9.77 -2.89 2.31
N ALA A 202 9.94 -1.59 2.53
CA ALA A 202 10.36 -1.04 3.82
C ALA A 202 9.34 -1.33 4.92
N VAL A 203 8.05 -1.15 4.63
CA VAL A 203 6.96 -1.50 5.57
C VAL A 203 6.95 -3.00 5.85
N LEU A 204 7.07 -3.84 4.82
CA LEU A 204 7.03 -5.29 5.00
C LEU A 204 8.25 -5.81 5.79
N LYS A 205 9.45 -5.26 5.57
CA LYS A 205 10.63 -5.57 6.39
C LYS A 205 10.42 -5.17 7.85
N LYS A 206 9.86 -3.97 8.09
CA LYS A 206 9.57 -3.52 9.45
C LYS A 206 8.57 -4.44 10.16
N ILE A 207 7.58 -4.94 9.44
CA ILE A 207 6.63 -5.95 9.93
C ILE A 207 7.33 -7.28 10.21
N GLU A 208 8.27 -7.73 9.36
CA GLU A 208 9.09 -8.94 9.61
C GLU A 208 9.98 -8.79 10.86
N GLU A 209 10.49 -7.58 11.16
CA GLU A 209 11.37 -7.31 12.32
C GLU A 209 10.65 -7.22 13.67
N GLU A 210 9.37 -6.81 13.67
CA GLU A 210 8.56 -6.67 14.89
C GLU A 210 7.86 -7.97 15.32
N GLN A 211 8.01 -9.06 14.55
CA GLN A 211 7.51 -10.41 14.85
C GLN A 211 8.59 -11.28 15.51
#